data_AF-A0A1F8BIY2-F1
#
_entry.id   AF-A0A1F8BIY2-F1
#
_cell.length_a   1.000
_cell.length_b   1.000
_cell.length_c   1.000
_cell.angle_alpha   90.00
_cell.angle_beta   90.00
_cell.angle_gamma   90.00
#
_symmetry.space_group_name_H-M   'P 1'
#
loop_
_entity.id
_entity.type
_entity.pdbx_description
1 polymer ?
#
loop_
_entity_poly.entity_id
_entity_poly.type
_entity_poly.pdbx_seq_one_letter_code
_entity_poly.pdbx_strand_id
1 'polypeptide(L)'
;MNRPLYLYHASPQCDLKIIEPRKNTAPEGFKKGPVVFATDSFPFVTQFLVPHDDSWANGGAFGSTYFFVISDGKRFKKVDKGGCVYLVLSDNFTNYNKREWFSRKSVKTAGKVHFSSGLDAMIITKVQVYFVKLQVYEEIQNSKDHGVSILNNLKSENEKRGLKVKKLEFFRGSKKLM
;
A
#
# COMPACT_ATOMS: atom_id res chain seq x y z
N MET A 1 11.86 17.06 -6.41
CA MET A 1 11.27 16.80 -5.07
C MET A 1 12.39 16.81 -4.06
N ASN A 2 12.25 17.54 -2.97
CA ASN A 2 13.22 17.47 -1.87
C ASN A 2 13.13 16.09 -1.22
N ARG A 3 14.27 15.45 -0.97
CA ARG A 3 14.33 14.15 -0.29
C ARG A 3 13.74 14.33 1.13
N PRO A 4 12.74 13.55 1.54
CA PRO A 4 12.21 13.62 2.91
C PRO A 4 13.26 13.09 3.90
N LEU A 5 13.33 13.63 5.11
CA LEU A 5 14.26 13.14 6.14
C LEU A 5 13.96 11.69 6.54
N TYR A 6 12.67 11.36 6.67
CA TYR A 6 12.20 10.04 7.04
C TYR A 6 11.34 9.42 5.94
N LEU A 7 11.38 8.10 5.87
CA LEU A 7 10.47 7.25 5.09
C LEU A 7 9.78 6.26 6.04
N TYR A 8 8.71 5.65 5.55
CA TYR A 8 7.90 4.68 6.28
C TYR A 8 8.06 3.28 5.71
N HIS A 9 8.27 2.30 6.59
CA HIS A 9 8.32 0.88 6.26
C HIS A 9 7.27 0.13 7.07
N ALA A 10 6.37 -0.61 6.42
CA ALA A 10 5.42 -1.48 7.11
C ALA A 10 5.98 -2.89 7.26
N SER A 11 5.74 -3.49 8.42
CA SER A 11 6.07 -4.88 8.69
C SER A 11 5.07 -5.48 9.68
N PRO A 12 4.68 -6.76 9.51
CA PRO A 12 3.89 -7.47 10.52
C PRO A 12 4.69 -7.74 11.81
N GLN A 13 6.02 -7.62 11.78
CA GLN A 13 6.88 -7.78 12.95
C GLN A 13 7.09 -6.44 13.65
N CYS A 14 6.80 -6.38 14.94
CA CYS A 14 6.75 -5.15 15.72
C CYS A 14 7.95 -4.90 16.64
N ASP A 15 8.98 -5.73 16.61
CA ASP A 15 10.17 -5.68 17.46
C ASP A 15 11.48 -5.38 16.69
N LEU A 16 11.36 -4.93 15.44
CA LEU A 16 12.51 -4.65 14.59
C LEU A 16 13.26 -3.40 15.08
N LYS A 17 14.55 -3.57 15.39
CA LYS A 17 15.51 -2.46 15.60
C LYS A 17 16.29 -2.14 14.33
N ILE A 18 16.50 -3.16 13.51
CA ILE A 18 17.19 -3.11 12.22
C ILE A 18 16.32 -3.87 11.23
N ILE A 19 16.13 -3.29 10.05
CA ILE A 19 15.40 -3.89 8.93
C ILE A 19 16.42 -4.29 7.89
N GLU A 20 16.52 -5.58 7.62
CA GLU A 20 17.48 -6.13 6.66
C GLU A 20 16.83 -6.36 5.28
N PRO A 21 17.59 -6.19 4.18
CA PRO A 21 17.13 -6.61 2.86
C PRO A 21 16.81 -8.11 2.83
N ARG A 22 15.57 -8.49 2.47
CA ARG A 22 15.13 -9.91 2.47
C ARG A 22 15.14 -10.51 1.06
N LYS A 23 15.41 -11.82 0.96
CA LYS A 23 15.27 -12.55 -0.32
C LYS A 23 13.85 -12.39 -0.86
N ASN A 24 13.72 -12.26 -2.19
CA ASN A 24 12.44 -12.09 -2.92
C ASN A 24 11.68 -10.78 -2.64
N THR A 25 12.36 -9.73 -2.17
CA THR A 25 11.79 -8.38 -2.05
C THR A 25 12.06 -7.50 -3.27
N ALA A 26 12.94 -7.89 -4.19
CA ALA A 26 13.18 -7.07 -5.37
C ALA A 26 11.95 -7.14 -6.30
N PRO A 27 11.43 -6.02 -6.85
CA PRO A 27 10.39 -6.06 -7.86
C PRO A 27 10.85 -6.87 -9.07
N GLU A 28 9.91 -7.49 -9.77
CA GLU A 28 10.18 -8.16 -11.03
C GLU A 28 10.90 -7.18 -12.00
N GLY A 29 12.02 -7.61 -12.58
CA GLY A 29 12.86 -6.76 -13.43
C GLY A 29 13.97 -5.97 -12.70
N PHE A 30 14.03 -5.98 -11.36
CA PHE A 30 15.23 -5.52 -10.66
C PHE A 30 16.37 -6.51 -10.87
N LYS A 31 17.34 -6.14 -11.72
CA LYS A 31 18.57 -6.93 -11.98
C LYS A 31 19.44 -7.21 -10.74
N LYS A 32 19.12 -6.62 -9.59
CA LYS A 32 19.98 -6.60 -8.40
C LYS A 32 19.15 -7.01 -7.19
N GLY A 33 19.72 -7.89 -6.36
CA GLY A 33 19.12 -8.68 -5.28
C GLY A 33 18.35 -7.95 -4.15
N PRO A 34 18.26 -8.54 -2.94
CA PRO A 34 17.40 -8.10 -1.84
C PRO A 34 17.37 -6.58 -1.57
N VAL A 35 16.21 -6.06 -1.20
CA VAL A 35 16.03 -4.65 -0.82
C VAL A 35 15.15 -4.48 0.43
N VAL A 36 15.29 -3.33 1.10
CA VAL A 36 14.31 -2.80 2.05
C VAL A 36 13.50 -1.75 1.32
N PHE A 37 12.17 -1.88 1.32
CA PHE A 37 11.29 -0.83 0.80
C PHE A 37 10.85 0.14 1.87
N ALA A 38 10.61 1.38 1.44
CA ALA A 38 9.91 2.37 2.22
C ALA A 38 9.16 3.33 1.27
N THR A 39 8.32 4.18 1.83
CA THR A 39 7.61 5.23 1.10
C THR A 39 7.58 6.52 1.92
N ASP A 40 7.45 7.66 1.27
CA ASP A 40 7.21 8.95 1.94
C ASP A 40 5.72 9.17 2.29
N SER A 41 4.85 8.23 1.93
CA SER A 41 3.41 8.30 2.16
C SER A 41 2.94 7.36 3.27
N PHE A 42 2.53 7.94 4.40
CA PHE A 42 2.01 7.16 5.53
C PHE A 42 0.73 6.38 5.18
N PRO A 43 -0.26 6.90 4.43
CA PRO A 43 -1.40 6.08 4.00
C PRO A 43 -0.99 4.91 3.12
N PHE A 44 -0.08 5.14 2.16
CA PHE A 44 0.34 4.11 1.21
C PHE A 44 1.03 2.94 1.92
N VAL A 45 1.89 3.23 2.91
CA VAL A 45 2.64 2.19 3.61
C VAL A 45 1.73 1.20 4.34
N THR A 46 0.53 1.62 4.78
CA THR A 46 -0.38 0.75 5.53
C THR A 46 -0.93 -0.41 4.71
N GLN A 47 -0.93 -0.30 3.38
CA GLN A 47 -1.35 -1.36 2.46
C GLN A 47 -0.46 -2.61 2.58
N PHE A 48 0.79 -2.44 3.04
CA PHE A 48 1.78 -3.52 3.18
C PHE A 48 1.85 -4.12 4.59
N LEU A 49 0.98 -3.72 5.52
CA LEU A 49 0.92 -4.32 6.86
C LEU A 49 0.38 -5.75 6.82
N VAL A 50 -0.54 -6.03 5.90
CA VAL A 50 -1.14 -7.36 5.73
C VAL A 50 -0.41 -8.08 4.60
N PRO A 51 0.18 -9.27 4.84
CA PRO A 51 0.80 -10.05 3.78
C PRO A 51 -0.22 -10.43 2.71
N HIS A 52 0.05 -10.05 1.46
CA HIS A 52 -0.81 -10.33 0.32
C HIS A 52 0.02 -10.42 -0.98
N ASP A 53 -0.67 -10.83 -2.04
CA ASP A 53 -0.16 -10.90 -3.40
C ASP A 53 -1.30 -10.57 -4.37
N ASP A 54 -0.94 -10.21 -5.60
CA ASP A 54 -1.87 -9.69 -6.61
C ASP A 54 -2.92 -10.73 -7.07
N SER A 55 -2.82 -12.01 -6.67
CA SER A 55 -3.84 -13.01 -7.00
C SER A 55 -5.15 -12.84 -6.24
N TRP A 56 -5.15 -12.08 -5.13
CA TRP A 56 -6.36 -11.93 -4.30
C TRP A 56 -6.53 -10.58 -3.60
N ALA A 57 -5.49 -9.75 -3.55
CA ALA A 57 -5.61 -8.37 -3.11
C ALA A 57 -4.56 -7.48 -3.79
N ASN A 58 -4.90 -6.23 -4.06
CA ASN A 58 -3.96 -5.26 -4.60
C ASN A 58 -4.34 -3.84 -4.16
N GLY A 59 -3.34 -2.99 -4.02
CA GLY A 59 -3.45 -1.60 -3.61
C GLY A 59 -2.89 -0.65 -4.66
N GLY A 60 -3.35 0.60 -4.60
CA GLY A 60 -2.86 1.62 -5.51
C GLY A 60 -3.21 3.03 -5.10
N ALA A 61 -2.97 3.95 -6.02
CA ALA A 61 -3.27 5.36 -5.84
C ALA A 61 -3.69 6.03 -7.15
N PHE A 62 -4.78 6.79 -7.10
CA PHE A 62 -5.20 7.72 -8.15
C PHE A 62 -4.96 9.15 -7.65
N GLY A 63 -3.91 9.79 -8.16
CA GLY A 63 -3.45 11.08 -7.64
C GLY A 63 -3.03 10.99 -6.16
N SER A 64 -3.78 11.67 -5.29
CA SER A 64 -3.57 11.67 -3.83
C SER A 64 -4.52 10.74 -3.06
N THR A 65 -5.41 10.03 -3.76
CA THR A 65 -6.36 9.11 -3.15
C THR A 65 -5.84 7.68 -3.27
N TYR A 66 -5.75 6.99 -2.12
CA TYR A 66 -5.26 5.62 -2.03
C TYR A 66 -6.44 4.65 -1.95
N PHE A 67 -6.29 3.48 -2.55
CA PHE A 67 -7.29 2.43 -2.49
C PHE A 67 -6.65 1.06 -2.26
N PHE A 68 -7.44 0.11 -1.78
CA PHE A 68 -7.05 -1.28 -1.60
C PHE A 68 -8.24 -2.21 -1.87
N VAL A 69 -8.07 -3.19 -2.74
CA VAL A 69 -9.14 -4.10 -3.18
C VAL A 69 -8.82 -5.51 -2.74
N ILE A 70 -9.80 -6.22 -2.18
CA ILE A 70 -9.67 -7.55 -1.60
C ILE A 70 -10.76 -8.45 -2.17
N SER A 71 -10.38 -9.51 -2.89
CA SER A 71 -11.33 -10.50 -3.44
C SER A 71 -11.61 -11.66 -2.50
N ASP A 72 -10.63 -12.03 -1.66
CA ASP A 72 -10.77 -13.07 -0.64
C ASP A 72 -10.77 -12.48 0.78
N GLY A 73 -11.95 -12.06 1.21
CA GLY A 73 -12.12 -11.47 2.55
C GLY A 73 -11.90 -12.47 3.70
N LYS A 74 -12.07 -13.78 3.47
CA LYS A 74 -11.80 -14.79 4.52
C LYS A 74 -10.30 -14.95 4.70
N ARG A 75 -9.54 -15.06 3.61
CA ARG A 75 -8.07 -15.09 3.64
C ARG A 75 -7.54 -13.82 4.29
N PHE A 76 -8.02 -12.64 3.88
CA PHE A 76 -7.62 -11.37 4.46
C PHE A 76 -7.74 -11.36 5.99
N LYS A 77 -8.94 -11.66 6.52
CA LYS A 77 -9.19 -11.66 7.97
C LYS A 77 -8.32 -12.66 8.73
N LYS A 78 -7.96 -13.78 8.09
CA LYS A 78 -7.08 -14.79 8.70
C LYS A 78 -5.65 -14.25 8.86
N VAL A 79 -5.13 -13.54 7.86
CA VAL A 79 -3.75 -13.05 7.83
C VAL A 79 -3.58 -11.66 8.42
N ASP A 80 -4.65 -10.87 8.54
CA ASP A 80 -4.61 -9.59 9.24
C ASP A 80 -4.38 -9.83 10.72
N LYS A 81 -3.17 -9.48 11.18
CA LYS A 81 -2.73 -9.49 12.57
C LYS A 81 -2.27 -8.11 13.02
N GLY A 82 -2.55 -7.07 12.22
CA GLY A 82 -1.93 -5.77 12.37
C GLY A 82 -0.42 -5.80 12.07
N GLY A 83 0.31 -4.89 12.68
CA GLY A 83 1.74 -4.74 12.48
C GLY A 83 2.24 -3.36 12.88
N CYS A 84 3.45 -3.04 12.44
CA CYS A 84 4.10 -1.78 12.75
C CYS A 84 4.54 -1.04 11.48
N VAL A 85 4.30 0.27 11.49
CA VAL A 85 4.90 1.20 10.54
C VAL A 85 6.10 1.85 11.20
N TYR A 86 7.29 1.55 10.70
CA TYR A 86 8.56 2.06 11.17
C TYR A 86 8.95 3.33 10.43
N LEU A 87 9.51 4.30 11.17
CA LEU A 87 10.22 5.42 10.60
C LEU A 87 11.68 5.02 10.36
N VAL A 88 12.20 5.32 9.17
CA VAL A 88 13.58 5.06 8.79
C VAL A 88 14.20 6.29 8.12
N LEU A 89 15.50 6.52 8.32
CA LEU A 89 16.22 7.61 7.66
C LEU A 89 16.35 7.33 6.15
N SER A 90 16.13 8.37 5.33
CA SER A 90 16.12 8.22 3.87
C SER A 90 17.51 8.19 3.22
N ASP A 91 18.58 8.45 3.97
CA ASP A 91 19.95 8.66 3.46
C ASP A 91 20.41 7.57 2.47
N ASN A 92 20.16 6.30 2.80
CA ASN A 92 20.58 5.14 2.00
C ASN A 92 19.51 4.62 1.04
N PHE A 93 18.43 5.37 0.83
CA PHE A 93 17.35 5.00 -0.08
C PHE A 93 17.46 5.69 -1.44
N THR A 94 17.05 4.95 -2.47
CA THR A 94 16.89 5.43 -3.84
C THR A 94 15.41 5.41 -4.19
N ASN A 95 14.90 6.54 -4.71
CA ASN A 95 13.53 6.61 -5.22
C ASN A 95 13.41 5.76 -6.50
N TYR A 96 12.41 4.89 -6.57
CA TYR A 96 12.19 3.99 -7.70
C TYR A 96 11.10 4.50 -8.65
N ASN A 97 9.95 4.89 -8.12
CA ASN A 97 8.76 5.23 -8.93
C ASN A 97 7.97 6.42 -8.37
N LYS A 98 8.66 7.40 -7.79
CA LYS A 98 8.12 8.58 -7.09
C LYS A 98 7.45 8.29 -5.75
N ARG A 99 6.84 7.12 -5.54
CA ARG A 99 6.18 6.76 -4.27
C ARG A 99 7.00 5.78 -3.44
N GLU A 100 7.66 4.83 -4.09
CA GLU A 100 8.46 3.82 -3.45
C GLU A 100 9.94 4.16 -3.50
N TRP A 101 10.60 3.82 -2.41
CA TRP A 101 12.01 3.99 -2.16
C TRP A 101 12.57 2.64 -1.76
N PHE A 102 13.79 2.33 -2.19
CA PHE A 102 14.47 1.09 -1.79
C PHE A 102 15.88 1.35 -1.28
N SER A 103 16.33 0.52 -0.34
CA SER A 103 17.72 0.44 0.08
C SER A 103 18.25 -0.99 -0.06
N ARG A 104 19.53 -1.13 -0.39
CA ARG A 104 20.23 -2.43 -0.41
C ARG A 104 21.02 -2.69 0.87
N LYS A 105 20.98 -1.75 1.81
CA LYS A 105 21.64 -1.85 3.10
C LYS A 105 20.59 -2.08 4.18
N SER A 106 21.00 -2.69 5.28
CA SER A 106 20.18 -2.73 6.48
C SER A 106 19.96 -1.32 7.03
N VAL A 107 18.79 -1.09 7.60
CA VAL A 107 18.35 0.24 8.05
C VAL A 107 17.91 0.19 9.51
N LYS A 108 18.42 1.11 10.32
CA LYS A 108 17.97 1.28 11.71
C LYS A 108 16.62 1.99 11.75
N THR A 109 15.75 1.53 12.63
CA THR A 109 14.46 2.16 12.88
C THR A 109 14.63 3.36 13.82
N ALA A 110 14.04 4.50 13.49
CA ALA A 110 14.05 5.71 14.33
C ALA A 110 12.81 5.82 15.24
N GLY A 111 11.76 5.05 14.95
CA GLY A 111 10.51 5.02 15.70
C GLY A 111 9.51 4.07 15.02
N LYS A 112 8.36 3.84 15.65
CA LYS A 112 7.30 3.02 15.05
C LYS A 112 5.91 3.41 15.57
N VAL A 113 4.90 3.15 14.75
CA VAL A 113 3.48 3.17 15.13
C VAL A 113 2.94 1.76 15.02
N HIS A 114 2.31 1.27 16.10
CA HIS A 114 1.68 -0.04 16.14
C HIS A 114 0.20 0.04 15.74
N PHE A 115 -0.25 -0.91 14.95
CA PHE A 115 -1.64 -1.11 14.58
C PHE A 115 -2.06 -2.53 14.92
N SER A 116 -3.20 -2.70 15.58
CA SER A 116 -3.77 -4.01 15.90
C SER A 116 -4.45 -4.70 14.70
N SER A 117 -4.76 -3.94 13.65
CA SER A 117 -5.33 -4.42 12.38
C SER A 117 -4.82 -3.57 11.23
N GLY A 118 -4.43 -4.23 10.14
CA GLY A 118 -4.05 -3.59 8.89
C GLY A 118 -5.26 -2.99 8.17
N LEU A 119 -6.44 -3.60 8.26
CA LEU A 119 -7.68 -2.99 7.74
C LEU A 119 -7.97 -1.64 8.41
N ASP A 120 -7.88 -1.60 9.73
CA ASP A 120 -8.14 -0.37 10.47
C ASP A 120 -7.04 0.67 10.21
N ALA A 121 -5.77 0.24 10.12
CA ALA A 121 -4.66 1.11 9.72
C ALA A 121 -4.92 1.79 8.37
N MET A 122 -5.33 1.01 7.36
CA MET A 122 -5.70 1.53 6.05
C MET A 122 -6.85 2.54 6.14
N ILE A 123 -7.93 2.20 6.82
CA ILE A 123 -9.13 3.05 6.89
C ILE A 123 -8.85 4.36 7.64
N ILE A 124 -8.19 4.31 8.80
CA ILE A 124 -7.89 5.50 9.62
C ILE A 124 -6.93 6.44 8.88
N THR A 125 -6.01 5.88 8.07
CA THR A 125 -5.10 6.67 7.22
C THR A 125 -5.71 7.07 5.88
N LYS A 126 -7.03 6.88 5.69
CA LYS A 126 -7.82 7.32 4.52
C LYS A 126 -7.52 6.55 3.22
N VAL A 127 -7.03 5.32 3.31
CA VAL A 127 -7.07 4.37 2.20
C VAL A 127 -8.52 3.88 2.04
N GLN A 128 -9.05 3.94 0.82
CA GLN A 128 -10.38 3.43 0.48
C GLN A 128 -10.32 1.93 0.25
N VAL A 129 -10.87 1.15 1.18
CA VAL A 129 -10.80 -0.32 1.14
C VAL A 129 -12.09 -0.92 0.60
N TYR A 130 -11.96 -1.90 -0.30
CA TYR A 130 -13.09 -2.56 -0.96
C TYR A 130 -12.96 -4.07 -0.83
N PHE A 131 -13.95 -4.73 -0.21
CA PHE A 131 -14.13 -6.18 -0.36
C PHE A 131 -15.08 -6.44 -1.53
N VAL A 132 -14.62 -7.22 -2.51
CA VAL A 132 -15.35 -7.51 -3.75
C VAL A 132 -15.37 -9.02 -4.00
N LYS A 133 -16.22 -9.47 -4.93
CA LYS A 133 -16.16 -10.86 -5.43
C LYS A 133 -14.97 -11.02 -6.39
N LEU A 134 -14.46 -12.24 -6.54
CA LEU A 134 -13.34 -12.55 -7.45
C LEU A 134 -13.57 -12.03 -8.88
N GLN A 135 -14.77 -12.25 -9.43
CA GLN A 135 -15.12 -11.74 -10.77
C GLN A 135 -14.95 -10.21 -10.89
N VAL A 136 -15.40 -9.44 -9.89
CA VAL A 136 -15.27 -7.96 -9.89
C VAL A 136 -13.81 -7.54 -9.74
N TYR A 137 -13.02 -8.30 -8.97
CA TYR A 137 -11.59 -8.06 -8.86
C TYR A 137 -10.86 -8.26 -10.20
N GLU A 138 -11.18 -9.34 -10.92
CA GLU A 138 -10.66 -9.61 -12.25
C GLU A 138 -11.09 -8.52 -13.26
N GLU A 139 -12.33 -8.03 -13.19
CA GLU A 139 -12.81 -6.91 -14.00
C GLU A 139 -12.03 -5.62 -13.70
N ILE A 140 -11.74 -5.32 -12.43
CA ILE A 140 -10.91 -4.18 -12.02
C ILE A 140 -9.49 -4.29 -12.60
N GLN A 141 -8.86 -5.46 -12.48
CA GLN A 141 -7.48 -5.67 -12.95
C GLN A 141 -7.36 -5.53 -14.47
N ASN A 142 -8.38 -5.96 -15.22
CA ASN A 142 -8.37 -5.93 -16.69
C ASN A 142 -8.95 -4.63 -17.28
N SER A 143 -9.47 -3.72 -16.46
CA SER A 143 -10.09 -2.49 -16.95
C SER A 143 -9.07 -1.50 -17.52
N LYS A 144 -9.46 -0.82 -18.61
CA LYS A 144 -8.66 0.21 -19.29
C LYS A 144 -8.39 1.46 -18.44
N ASP A 145 -9.26 1.73 -17.48
CA ASP A 145 -9.16 2.85 -16.53
C ASP A 145 -8.57 2.41 -15.17
N HIS A 146 -7.98 1.20 -15.12
CA HIS A 146 -7.48 0.56 -13.90
C HIS A 146 -8.56 0.41 -12.80
N GLY A 147 -9.82 0.30 -13.19
CA GLY A 147 -10.96 0.02 -12.33
C GLY A 147 -11.60 1.24 -11.67
N VAL A 148 -11.24 2.46 -12.06
CA VAL A 148 -11.78 3.69 -11.45
C VAL A 148 -13.30 3.77 -11.54
N SER A 149 -13.87 3.52 -12.72
CA SER A 149 -15.32 3.54 -12.95
C SER A 149 -16.04 2.51 -12.07
N ILE A 150 -15.49 1.30 -11.95
CA ILE A 150 -16.03 0.23 -11.11
C ILE A 150 -15.98 0.65 -9.63
N LEU A 151 -14.79 1.02 -9.14
CA LEU A 151 -14.55 1.38 -7.73
C LEU A 151 -15.40 2.57 -7.27
N ASN A 152 -15.63 3.56 -8.13
CA ASN A 152 -16.49 4.72 -7.83
C ASN A 152 -17.97 4.37 -7.68
N ASN A 153 -18.41 3.22 -8.20
CA ASN A 153 -19.80 2.74 -8.07
C ASN A 153 -19.96 1.71 -6.94
N LEU A 154 -18.86 1.32 -6.28
CA LEU A 154 -18.88 0.39 -5.16
C LEU A 154 -18.90 1.14 -3.83
N LYS A 155 -19.63 0.60 -2.85
CA LYS A 155 -19.58 1.08 -1.46
C LYS A 155 -18.36 0.51 -0.75
N SER A 156 -17.41 1.36 -0.41
CA SER A 156 -16.20 1.03 0.34
C SER A 156 -16.50 0.63 1.79
N GLU A 157 -15.54 -0.05 2.44
CA GLU A 157 -15.57 -0.31 3.88
C GLU A 157 -15.54 0.97 4.70
N ASN A 158 -14.88 2.01 4.19
CA ASN A 158 -14.88 3.34 4.79
C ASN A 158 -16.30 3.91 4.88
N GLU A 159 -17.05 3.87 3.77
CA GLU A 159 -18.45 4.34 3.73
C GLU A 159 -19.39 3.46 4.56
N LYS A 160 -19.16 2.14 4.60
CA LYS A 160 -19.91 1.23 5.49
C LYS A 160 -19.73 1.61 6.96
N ARG A 161 -18.60 2.22 7.32
CA ARG A 161 -18.31 2.76 8.66
C ARG A 161 -18.70 4.24 8.84
N GLY A 162 -19.42 4.82 7.88
CA GLY A 162 -19.88 6.22 7.94
C GLY A 162 -18.80 7.27 7.65
N LEU A 163 -17.65 6.87 7.11
CA LEU A 163 -16.57 7.79 6.75
C LEU A 163 -16.76 8.37 5.35
N LYS A 164 -16.40 9.63 5.17
CA LYS A 164 -16.38 10.28 3.85
C LYS A 164 -15.23 9.74 3.00
N VAL A 165 -15.52 9.41 1.76
CA VAL A 165 -14.54 8.99 0.75
C VAL A 165 -14.43 10.01 -0.38
N LYS A 166 -13.31 9.96 -1.10
CA LYS A 166 -13.10 10.77 -2.29
C LYS A 166 -13.44 9.95 -3.53
N LYS A 167 -13.99 10.63 -4.54
CA LYS A 167 -14.11 10.04 -5.87
C LYS A 167 -12.71 9.80 -6.43
N LEU A 168 -12.48 8.62 -6.98
CA LEU A 168 -11.25 8.26 -7.67
C LEU A 168 -11.24 8.93 -9.05
N GLU A 169 -10.08 9.44 -9.46
CA GLU A 169 -9.91 10.17 -10.72
C GLU A 169 -8.69 9.63 -11.48
N PHE A 170 -8.93 9.05 -12.65
CA PHE A 170 -7.87 8.61 -13.56
C PHE A 170 -7.57 9.67 -14.61
N PHE A 171 -6.29 9.97 -14.78
CA PHE A 171 -5.81 10.94 -15.78
C PHE A 171 -4.84 10.25 -16.73
N ARG A 172 -4.97 10.54 -18.03
CA ARG A 172 -3.97 10.19 -19.05
C ARG A 172 -3.40 11.48 -19.63
N GLY A 173 -2.19 11.84 -19.19
CA GLY A 173 -1.64 13.18 -19.39
C GLY A 173 -2.44 14.23 -18.59
N SER A 174 -2.79 15.34 -19.21
CA SER A 174 -3.60 16.41 -18.60
C SER A 174 -5.12 16.16 -18.69
N LYS A 175 -5.55 15.09 -19.37
CA LYS A 175 -6.97 14.81 -19.60
C LYS A 175 -7.48 13.78 -18.59
N LYS A 176 -8.57 14.13 -17.91
CA LYS A 176 -9.37 13.20 -17.12
C LYS A 176 -10.06 12.22 -18.06
N LEU A 177 -9.87 10.92 -17.84
CA LEU A 177 -10.64 9.89 -18.52
C LEU A 177 -11.82 9.52 -17.63
N MET A 178 -13.03 9.53 -18.21
CA MET A 178 -14.24 9.03 -17.56
C MET A 178 -14.43 7.55 -17.84
#